data_AF-A0A938DKJ9-F1
#
_entry.id   AF-A0A938DKJ9-F1
#
_cell.length_a   1.000
_cell.length_b   1.000
_cell.length_c   1.000
_cell.angle_alpha   90.00
_cell.angle_beta   90.00
_cell.angle_gamma   90.00
#
_symmetry.space_group_name_H-M   'P 1'
#
loop_
_entity.id
_entity.type
_entity.pdbx_description
1 polymer ?
#
loop_
_entity_poly.entity_id
_entity_poly.type
_entity_poly.pdbx_seq_one_letter_code
_entity_poly.pdbx_strand_id
1 'polypeptide(L)'
;MLGFAAIDFDEFHTRDLPARIAAGNGALAASDIADAPALALRVGASAYTYVPSAGSVAVRPGDDAAAAVVELDAATFSDYAHELQTCFGLVYGAGARMLRGTHDDWFRWEPAIRALYHGRPLYDPAWASGLDLHRAFTLEDADAEIAAFLAAAGFARVRGVFTPDEIADLVAEVERLEAAATPDDGRSWWTTVAGEARCCRLIYANARSARIAALAEDPRLARFRALAGEELVPELDCLDGIGVVIKQPGADSGLADLPWHQDCGLGGHPVLCPAIAVGIQLDPATAETGQLHFLAGSHRGSAHQLRARDLDHLPIVAIDTEPGDVTLHYGHVLHAAPAPTGRGTGRRAMYVTATRPETIEFVGPGRGYNDVLFTCDGQVHHVDELVATE
;
A
#
# COMPACT_ATOMS: atom_id res chain seq x y z
N MET A 1 20.28 -4.53 -10.27
CA MET A 1 20.24 -3.81 -8.97
C MET A 1 19.73 -2.39 -9.12
N LEU A 2 18.62 -2.06 -8.44
CA LEU A 2 18.14 -0.69 -8.30
C LEU A 2 19.19 0.16 -7.55
N GLY A 3 19.35 1.41 -7.98
CA GLY A 3 20.27 2.35 -7.36
C GLY A 3 19.68 3.76 -7.37
N PHE A 4 19.87 4.46 -6.25
CA PHE A 4 19.32 5.80 -6.02
C PHE A 4 20.48 6.74 -5.69
N ALA A 5 20.79 7.65 -6.62
CA ALA A 5 21.89 8.60 -6.44
C ALA A 5 21.49 9.65 -5.40
N ALA A 6 22.36 9.95 -4.44
CA ALA A 6 22.05 10.91 -3.40
C ALA A 6 21.59 12.26 -3.99
N ILE A 7 20.43 12.76 -3.51
CA ILE A 7 19.91 14.05 -3.90
C ILE A 7 20.40 15.10 -2.90
N ASP A 8 21.16 16.07 -3.39
CA ASP A 8 21.54 17.24 -2.59
C ASP A 8 20.34 18.16 -2.37
N PHE A 9 20.13 18.56 -1.11
CA PHE A 9 18.95 19.33 -0.70
C PHE A 9 18.90 20.71 -1.36
N ASP A 10 20.02 21.42 -1.43
CA ASP A 10 20.06 22.78 -1.96
C ASP A 10 20.01 22.77 -3.50
N GLU A 11 20.74 21.88 -4.15
CA GLU A 11 20.69 21.71 -5.60
C GLU A 11 19.29 21.33 -6.06
N PHE A 12 18.62 20.41 -5.37
CA PHE A 12 17.27 19.99 -5.70
C PHE A 12 16.29 21.16 -5.67
N HIS A 13 16.29 21.97 -4.61
CA HIS A 13 15.32 23.06 -4.46
C HIS A 13 15.66 24.30 -5.30
N THR A 14 16.93 24.50 -5.66
CA THR A 14 17.36 25.67 -6.45
C THR A 14 17.41 25.41 -7.96
N ARG A 15 17.55 24.14 -8.38
CA ARG A 15 17.72 23.76 -9.79
C ARG A 15 16.66 22.76 -10.26
N ASP A 16 16.60 21.58 -9.67
CA ASP A 16 15.84 20.46 -10.22
C ASP A 16 14.33 20.63 -10.04
N LEU A 17 13.87 20.97 -8.84
CA LEU A 17 12.46 21.16 -8.53
C LEU A 17 11.86 22.37 -9.27
N PRO A 18 12.50 23.56 -9.33
CA PRO A 18 12.01 24.66 -10.17
C PRO A 18 11.87 24.27 -11.65
N ALA A 19 12.82 23.49 -12.19
CA ALA A 19 12.74 23.00 -13.56
C ALA A 19 11.55 22.06 -13.77
N ARG A 20 11.30 21.13 -12.82
CA ARG A 20 10.13 20.23 -12.83
C ARG A 20 8.81 21.00 -12.75
N ILE A 21 8.73 21.98 -11.86
CA ILE A 21 7.56 22.87 -11.71
C ILE A 21 7.27 23.58 -13.03
N ALA A 22 8.29 24.17 -13.66
CA ALA A 22 8.17 24.87 -14.93
C ALA A 22 7.81 23.94 -16.10
N ALA A 23 8.19 22.65 -16.04
CA ALA A 23 7.86 21.65 -17.04
C ALA A 23 6.39 21.15 -16.96
N GLY A 24 5.61 21.59 -15.97
CA GLY A 24 4.19 21.28 -15.84
C GLY A 24 3.80 20.64 -14.51
N ASN A 25 4.76 20.19 -13.70
CA ASN A 25 4.46 19.53 -12.42
C ASN A 25 3.77 20.47 -11.42
N GLY A 26 4.04 21.79 -11.50
CA GLY A 26 3.35 22.78 -10.68
C GLY A 26 1.85 22.81 -10.94
N ALA A 27 1.44 22.71 -12.20
CA ALA A 27 0.03 22.71 -12.59
C ALA A 27 -0.69 21.43 -12.14
N LEU A 28 0.01 20.28 -12.13
CA LEU A 28 -0.54 19.01 -11.61
C LEU A 28 -0.89 19.10 -10.13
N ALA A 29 -0.08 19.80 -9.33
CA ALA A 29 -0.31 19.96 -7.89
C ALA A 29 -1.30 21.09 -7.55
N ALA A 30 -1.40 22.12 -8.41
CA ALA A 30 -1.98 23.42 -8.06
C ALA A 30 -3.41 23.38 -7.53
N SER A 31 -4.30 22.61 -8.15
CA SER A 31 -5.70 22.53 -7.72
C SER A 31 -5.85 21.87 -6.36
N ASP A 32 -4.97 20.92 -6.05
CA ASP A 32 -5.00 20.24 -4.76
C ASP A 32 -4.59 21.19 -3.64
N ILE A 33 -3.46 21.89 -3.76
CA ILE A 33 -2.93 22.70 -2.65
C ILE A 33 -3.40 24.15 -2.62
N ALA A 34 -4.40 24.54 -3.41
CA ALA A 34 -4.81 25.94 -3.57
C ALA A 34 -5.12 26.65 -2.24
N ASP A 35 -5.76 25.94 -1.32
CA ASP A 35 -6.14 26.43 0.02
C ASP A 35 -5.24 25.87 1.14
N ALA A 36 -4.18 25.13 0.78
CA ALA A 36 -3.28 24.55 1.77
C ALA A 36 -2.38 25.64 2.37
N PRO A 37 -2.08 25.61 3.68
CA PRO A 37 -1.07 26.47 4.24
C PRO A 37 0.33 26.06 3.73
N ALA A 38 1.25 27.02 3.69
CA ALA A 38 2.60 26.78 3.20
C ALA A 38 3.37 25.79 4.09
N LEU A 39 4.08 24.86 3.47
CA LEU A 39 4.90 23.84 4.12
C LEU A 39 6.38 24.15 3.86
N ALA A 40 7.25 24.01 4.85
CA ALA A 40 8.69 24.04 4.65
C ALA A 40 9.36 22.73 5.03
N LEU A 41 10.39 22.37 4.26
CA LEU A 41 11.36 21.35 4.61
C LEU A 41 12.66 22.04 5.04
N ARG A 42 13.29 21.54 6.10
CA ARG A 42 14.57 22.03 6.62
C ARG A 42 15.57 20.88 6.73
N VAL A 43 16.79 21.10 6.23
CA VAL A 43 17.94 20.21 6.38
C VAL A 43 19.13 21.03 6.86
N GLY A 44 19.55 20.80 8.11
CA GLY A 44 20.61 21.60 8.74
C GLY A 44 20.24 23.08 8.82
N ALA A 45 21.06 23.94 8.18
CA ALA A 45 20.83 25.38 8.13
C ALA A 45 19.99 25.84 6.93
N SER A 46 19.77 24.97 5.95
CA SER A 46 19.00 25.28 4.74
C SER A 46 17.53 24.92 4.94
N ALA A 47 16.65 25.76 4.41
CA ALA A 47 15.21 25.50 4.40
C ALA A 47 14.57 26.05 3.13
N TYR A 48 13.52 25.39 2.65
CA TYR A 48 12.71 25.84 1.52
C TYR A 48 11.23 25.67 1.79
N THR A 49 10.46 26.73 1.53
CA THR A 49 9.01 26.77 1.69
C THR A 49 8.30 26.59 0.36
N TYR A 50 7.36 25.65 0.34
CA TYR A 50 6.37 25.39 -0.70
C TYR A 50 5.17 26.29 -0.45
N VAL A 51 4.89 27.20 -1.38
CA VAL A 51 3.82 28.20 -1.28
C VAL A 51 2.85 27.99 -2.44
N PRO A 52 1.55 27.74 -2.18
CA PRO A 52 0.55 27.75 -3.22
C PRO A 52 0.56 29.07 -3.98
N SER A 53 0.45 29.00 -5.30
CA SER A 53 0.41 30.16 -6.20
C SER A 53 -0.65 29.95 -7.27
N ALA A 54 -1.07 31.01 -7.96
CA ALA A 54 -2.13 30.91 -8.96
C ALA A 54 -1.75 29.89 -10.07
N GLY A 55 -2.38 28.72 -10.05
CA GLY A 55 -2.15 27.64 -11.03
C GLY A 55 -0.80 26.91 -10.90
N SER A 56 -0.05 27.09 -9.79
CA SER A 56 1.24 26.41 -9.58
C SER A 56 1.67 26.41 -8.10
N VAL A 57 2.89 25.95 -7.81
CA VAL A 57 3.55 26.06 -6.51
C VAL A 57 4.84 26.87 -6.66
N ALA A 58 5.07 27.84 -5.78
CA ALA A 58 6.33 28.57 -5.68
C ALA A 58 7.20 27.96 -4.57
N VAL A 59 8.49 27.81 -4.84
CA VAL A 59 9.49 27.39 -3.85
C VAL A 59 10.30 28.62 -3.45
N ARG A 60 10.42 28.90 -2.15
CA ARG A 60 11.14 30.06 -1.62
C ARG A 60 12.18 29.62 -0.59
N PRO A 61 13.39 30.20 -0.57
CA PRO A 61 14.35 29.92 0.48
C PRO A 61 13.85 30.44 1.85
N GLY A 62 14.23 29.74 2.91
CA GLY A 62 13.80 29.97 4.28
C GLY A 62 12.47 29.31 4.62
N ASP A 63 12.08 29.41 5.90
CA ASP A 63 10.83 28.85 6.44
C ASP A 63 9.98 29.83 7.25
N ASP A 64 10.37 31.12 7.33
CA ASP A 64 9.64 32.13 8.11
C ASP A 64 8.15 32.23 7.76
N ALA A 65 7.81 32.04 6.48
CA ALA A 65 6.46 32.14 5.95
C ALA A 65 5.65 30.83 5.99
N ALA A 66 6.25 29.71 6.41
CA ALA A 66 5.57 28.42 6.44
C ALA A 66 4.66 28.29 7.67
N ALA A 67 3.50 27.65 7.53
CA ALA A 67 2.70 27.28 8.68
C ALA A 67 3.27 26.03 9.37
N ALA A 68 3.74 25.06 8.57
CA ALA A 68 4.36 23.85 9.05
C ALA A 68 5.83 23.75 8.59
N VAL A 69 6.70 23.21 9.45
CA VAL A 69 8.13 23.03 9.16
C VAL A 69 8.54 21.63 9.60
N VAL A 70 9.02 20.84 8.63
CA VAL A 70 9.53 19.49 8.84
C VAL A 70 11.05 19.53 8.75
N GLU A 71 11.72 19.04 9.79
CA GLU A 71 13.17 18.85 9.79
C GLU A 71 13.50 17.40 9.42
N LEU A 72 14.46 17.26 8.50
CA LEU A 72 15.02 15.99 8.04
C LEU A 72 16.55 16.12 8.04
N ASP A 73 17.27 15.01 8.15
CA ASP A 73 18.68 14.99 7.71
C ASP A 73 18.78 14.86 6.18
N ALA A 74 20.00 15.03 5.64
CA ALA A 74 20.22 15.05 4.19
C ALA A 74 19.95 13.69 3.51
N ALA A 75 20.27 12.58 4.18
CA ALA A 75 20.03 11.24 3.64
C ALA A 75 18.53 10.93 3.62
N THR A 76 17.85 11.24 4.71
CA THR A 76 16.41 11.10 4.85
C THR A 76 15.64 11.95 3.83
N PHE A 77 16.09 13.19 3.58
CA PHE A 77 15.52 13.99 2.49
C PHE A 77 15.72 13.33 1.12
N SER A 78 16.91 12.79 0.85
CA SER A 78 17.18 12.08 -0.40
C SER A 78 16.23 10.90 -0.58
N ASP A 79 15.97 10.13 0.48
CA ASP A 79 15.03 9.00 0.44
C ASP A 79 13.58 9.48 0.23
N TYR A 80 13.17 10.57 0.89
CA TYR A 80 11.87 11.20 0.69
C TYR A 80 11.66 11.70 -0.74
N ALA A 81 12.69 12.32 -1.32
CA ALA A 81 12.70 12.85 -2.66
C ALA A 81 12.69 11.77 -3.76
N HIS A 82 13.22 10.58 -3.46
CA HIS A 82 13.05 9.40 -4.31
C HIS A 82 11.73 8.66 -4.09
N GLU A 83 10.95 8.99 -3.06
CA GLU A 83 9.81 8.19 -2.59
C GLU A 83 10.23 6.80 -2.09
N LEU A 84 11.48 6.65 -1.61
CA LEU A 84 11.88 5.48 -0.83
C LEU A 84 11.18 5.46 0.52
N GLN A 85 10.94 6.64 1.09
CA GLN A 85 10.06 6.86 2.24
C GLN A 85 9.01 7.91 1.90
N THR A 86 7.76 7.69 2.30
CA THR A 86 6.72 8.75 2.29
C THR A 86 6.71 9.50 3.61
N CYS A 87 5.90 10.54 3.73
CA CYS A 87 5.69 11.20 5.02
C CYS A 87 5.21 10.19 6.09
N PHE A 88 4.41 9.21 5.70
CA PHE A 88 3.90 8.17 6.60
C PHE A 88 5.02 7.25 7.09
N GLY A 89 5.89 6.78 6.19
CA GLY A 89 7.06 5.97 6.58
C GLY A 89 8.00 6.73 7.51
N LEU A 90 8.23 8.03 7.24
CA LEU A 90 9.10 8.86 8.06
C LEU A 90 8.58 9.09 9.48
N VAL A 91 7.27 9.29 9.64
CA VAL A 91 6.65 9.36 10.96
C VAL A 91 6.77 8.02 11.67
N TYR A 92 6.53 6.93 10.95
CA TYR A 92 6.61 5.57 11.48
C TYR A 92 8.01 5.21 11.98
N GLY A 93 9.05 5.59 11.24
CA GLY A 93 10.45 5.33 11.56
C GLY A 93 11.13 6.38 12.43
N ALA A 94 10.40 7.40 12.89
CA ALA A 94 10.94 8.57 13.58
C ALA A 94 12.09 9.28 12.81
N GLY A 95 12.02 9.26 11.47
CA GLY A 95 13.01 9.87 10.57
C GLY A 95 12.83 11.37 10.36
N ALA A 96 11.72 11.94 10.84
CA ALA A 96 11.39 13.35 10.69
C ALA A 96 10.98 13.99 12.01
N ARG A 97 11.18 15.31 12.12
CA ARG A 97 10.76 16.09 13.29
C ARG A 97 9.94 17.30 12.89
N MET A 98 8.75 17.45 13.46
CA MET A 98 7.94 18.65 13.32
C MET A 98 8.53 19.78 14.18
N LEU A 99 8.95 20.89 13.55
CA LEU A 99 9.41 22.08 14.26
C LEU A 99 8.28 23.08 14.51
N ARG A 100 7.28 23.07 13.64
CA ARG A 100 6.08 23.92 13.68
C ARG A 100 4.96 23.24 12.88
N GLY A 101 3.71 23.48 13.27
CA GLY A 101 2.55 22.84 12.64
C GLY A 101 2.32 21.41 13.14
N THR A 102 1.53 20.65 12.40
CA THR A 102 1.11 19.28 12.73
C THR A 102 1.49 18.29 11.63
N HIS A 103 1.46 16.99 11.94
CA HIS A 103 1.62 15.94 10.93
C HIS A 103 0.55 16.03 9.83
N ASP A 104 -0.69 16.40 10.19
CA ASP A 104 -1.78 16.62 9.23
C ASP A 104 -1.46 17.71 8.21
N ASP A 105 -0.75 18.78 8.63
CA ASP A 105 -0.29 19.84 7.72
C ASP A 105 0.73 19.31 6.71
N TRP A 106 1.59 18.36 7.10
CA TRP A 106 2.54 17.72 6.20
C TRP A 106 1.86 16.69 5.28
N PHE A 107 1.04 15.80 5.84
CA PHE A 107 0.30 14.77 5.09
C PHE A 107 -0.59 15.39 4.02
N ARG A 108 -1.14 16.58 4.28
CA ARG A 108 -1.92 17.36 3.31
C ARG A 108 -1.15 17.63 2.02
N TRP A 109 0.17 17.76 2.07
CA TRP A 109 1.01 18.02 0.90
C TRP A 109 1.46 16.75 0.17
N GLU A 110 1.24 15.56 0.73
CA GLU A 110 1.90 14.34 0.24
C GLU A 110 1.56 14.04 -1.23
N PRO A 111 0.29 14.02 -1.71
CA PRO A 111 0.00 13.84 -3.13
C PRO A 111 0.57 14.93 -4.03
N ALA A 112 0.52 16.18 -3.57
CA ALA A 112 1.07 17.32 -4.31
C ALA A 112 2.59 17.24 -4.43
N ILE A 113 3.30 16.75 -3.40
CA ILE A 113 4.75 16.51 -3.47
C ILE A 113 5.07 15.45 -4.51
N ARG A 114 4.28 14.36 -4.61
CA ARG A 114 4.48 13.35 -5.66
C ARG A 114 4.24 13.92 -7.06
N ALA A 115 3.25 14.81 -7.21
CA ALA A 115 3.04 15.55 -8.45
C ALA A 115 4.23 16.47 -8.78
N LEU A 116 4.71 17.25 -7.80
CA LEU A 116 5.84 18.17 -7.97
C LEU A 116 7.14 17.44 -8.32
N TYR A 117 7.45 16.36 -7.59
CA TYR A 117 8.72 15.66 -7.68
C TYR A 117 8.75 14.69 -8.86
N HIS A 118 7.69 13.92 -9.08
CA HIS A 118 7.71 12.81 -10.04
C HIS A 118 6.76 13.02 -11.23
N GLY A 119 5.99 14.12 -11.26
CA GLY A 119 4.98 14.34 -12.29
C GLY A 119 3.82 13.37 -12.21
N ARG A 120 3.64 12.67 -11.07
CA ARG A 120 2.52 11.75 -10.87
C ARG A 120 1.22 12.56 -10.80
N PRO A 121 0.18 12.24 -11.59
CA PRO A 121 -1.08 12.94 -11.50
C PRO A 121 -1.73 12.70 -10.14
N LEU A 122 -2.55 13.66 -9.72
CA LEU A 122 -3.45 13.47 -8.60
C LEU A 122 -4.58 12.50 -9.00
N TYR A 123 -5.10 11.77 -8.02
CA TYR A 123 -6.23 10.89 -8.24
C TYR A 123 -7.47 11.65 -8.75
N ASP A 124 -8.10 11.11 -9.79
CA ASP A 124 -9.34 11.61 -10.36
C ASP A 124 -10.42 10.51 -10.34
N PRO A 125 -11.54 10.70 -9.61
CA PRO A 125 -12.63 9.72 -9.55
C PRO A 125 -13.29 9.46 -10.92
N ALA A 126 -13.14 10.35 -11.90
CA ALA A 126 -13.64 10.13 -13.25
C ALA A 126 -12.93 8.96 -13.96
N TRP A 127 -11.77 8.52 -13.49
CA TRP A 127 -11.07 7.36 -14.03
C TRP A 127 -11.83 6.04 -13.90
N ALA A 128 -12.71 5.94 -12.89
CA ALA A 128 -13.60 4.79 -12.70
C ALA A 128 -14.99 5.00 -13.35
N SER A 129 -15.22 6.14 -14.01
CA SER A 129 -16.53 6.48 -14.56
C SER A 129 -16.96 5.47 -15.64
N GLY A 130 -18.17 4.93 -15.51
CA GLY A 130 -18.75 3.98 -16.45
C GLY A 130 -18.29 2.53 -16.27
N LEU A 131 -17.44 2.23 -15.28
CA LEU A 131 -17.11 0.84 -14.93
C LEU A 131 -18.22 0.22 -14.06
N ASP A 132 -18.57 -1.03 -14.35
CA ASP A 132 -19.29 -1.87 -13.40
C ASP A 132 -18.29 -2.45 -12.40
N LEU A 133 -18.14 -1.77 -11.25
CA LEU A 133 -17.17 -2.15 -10.22
C LEU A 133 -17.50 -3.48 -9.53
N HIS A 134 -18.73 -3.99 -9.69
CA HIS A 134 -19.13 -5.31 -9.20
C HIS A 134 -19.01 -6.42 -10.26
N ARG A 135 -18.49 -6.10 -11.46
CA ARG A 135 -18.25 -7.09 -12.51
C ARG A 135 -17.38 -8.22 -11.97
N ALA A 136 -17.88 -9.44 -12.12
CA ALA A 136 -17.16 -10.66 -11.77
C ALA A 136 -16.83 -11.43 -13.04
N PHE A 137 -15.55 -11.78 -13.19
CA PHE A 137 -15.04 -12.61 -14.27
C PHE A 137 -15.02 -14.07 -13.85
N THR A 138 -14.68 -14.95 -14.79
CA THR A 138 -14.46 -16.39 -14.65
C THR A 138 -13.20 -16.77 -15.44
N LEU A 139 -12.77 -18.03 -15.32
CA LEU A 139 -11.65 -18.53 -16.12
C LEU A 139 -11.95 -18.59 -17.63
N GLU A 140 -13.22 -18.51 -18.04
CA GLU A 140 -13.65 -18.51 -19.45
C GLU A 140 -13.55 -17.14 -20.12
N ASP A 141 -13.51 -16.06 -19.32
CA ASP A 141 -13.37 -14.70 -19.85
C ASP A 141 -11.99 -14.48 -20.48
N ALA A 142 -11.95 -13.64 -21.50
CA ALA A 142 -10.73 -13.35 -22.24
C ALA A 142 -9.75 -12.50 -21.41
N ASP A 143 -8.46 -12.82 -21.49
CA ASP A 143 -7.39 -12.09 -20.78
C ASP A 143 -7.40 -10.59 -21.08
N ALA A 144 -7.68 -10.22 -22.33
CA ALA A 144 -7.75 -8.82 -22.74
C ALA A 144 -8.87 -8.05 -22.02
N GLU A 145 -9.99 -8.70 -21.70
CA GLU A 145 -11.09 -8.06 -20.97
C GLU A 145 -10.77 -7.91 -19.49
N ILE A 146 -10.21 -8.95 -18.87
CA ILE A 146 -9.80 -8.91 -17.46
C ILE A 146 -8.70 -7.86 -17.28
N ALA A 147 -7.69 -7.85 -18.16
CA ALA A 147 -6.59 -6.88 -18.12
C ALA A 147 -7.07 -5.45 -18.36
N ALA A 148 -7.99 -5.22 -19.30
CA ALA A 148 -8.55 -3.89 -19.53
C ALA A 148 -9.33 -3.37 -18.31
N PHE A 149 -10.11 -4.23 -17.66
CA PHE A 149 -10.80 -3.87 -16.42
C PHE A 149 -9.81 -3.60 -15.29
N LEU A 150 -8.85 -4.50 -15.07
CA LEU A 150 -7.81 -4.37 -14.05
C LEU A 150 -6.99 -3.08 -14.23
N ALA A 151 -6.59 -2.75 -15.46
CA ALA A 151 -5.85 -1.53 -15.78
C ALA A 151 -6.67 -0.25 -15.47
N ALA A 152 -8.00 -0.30 -15.65
CA ALA A 152 -8.88 0.84 -15.40
C ALA A 152 -9.25 0.97 -13.91
N ALA A 153 -9.67 -0.13 -13.27
CA ALA A 153 -10.20 -0.18 -11.92
C ALA A 153 -9.12 -0.35 -10.84
N GLY A 154 -7.97 -0.95 -11.17
CA GLY A 154 -6.89 -1.27 -10.24
C GLY A 154 -7.08 -2.59 -9.49
N PHE A 155 -8.24 -3.24 -9.66
CA PHE A 155 -8.57 -4.55 -9.10
C PHE A 155 -9.46 -5.35 -10.07
N ALA A 156 -9.62 -6.65 -9.83
CA ALA A 156 -10.60 -7.52 -10.48
C ALA A 156 -10.99 -8.70 -9.56
N ARG A 157 -12.16 -9.30 -9.81
CA ARG A 157 -12.58 -10.57 -9.17
C ARG A 157 -12.79 -11.63 -10.24
N VAL A 158 -12.22 -12.82 -10.03
CA VAL A 158 -12.41 -14.00 -10.87
C VAL A 158 -13.02 -15.11 -10.02
N ARG A 159 -14.19 -15.61 -10.43
CA ARG A 159 -14.97 -16.57 -9.67
C ARG A 159 -14.57 -18.01 -9.94
N GLY A 160 -14.69 -18.84 -8.91
CA GLY A 160 -14.58 -20.30 -9.01
C GLY A 160 -13.27 -20.77 -9.65
N VAL A 161 -12.16 -20.10 -9.33
CA VAL A 161 -10.84 -20.44 -9.86
C VAL A 161 -10.33 -21.75 -9.27
N PHE A 162 -10.57 -21.95 -7.98
CA PHE A 162 -10.24 -23.17 -7.25
C PHE A 162 -11.49 -23.96 -6.91
N THR A 163 -11.36 -25.27 -6.98
CA THR A 163 -12.43 -26.21 -6.60
C THR A 163 -12.57 -26.29 -5.07
N PRO A 164 -13.73 -26.75 -4.57
CA PRO A 164 -13.93 -26.96 -3.13
C PRO A 164 -12.86 -27.87 -2.49
N ASP A 165 -12.42 -28.92 -3.20
CA ASP A 165 -11.39 -29.85 -2.71
C ASP A 165 -10.01 -29.16 -2.61
N GLU A 166 -9.64 -28.36 -3.61
CA GLU A 166 -8.40 -27.58 -3.55
C GLU A 166 -8.40 -26.57 -2.40
N ILE A 167 -9.56 -25.94 -2.15
CA ILE A 167 -9.71 -25.01 -1.04
C ILE A 167 -9.66 -25.74 0.31
N ALA A 168 -10.31 -26.91 0.44
CA ALA A 168 -10.23 -27.71 1.65
C ALA A 168 -8.78 -28.13 1.97
N ASP A 169 -8.00 -28.52 0.96
CA ASP A 169 -6.57 -28.85 1.12
C ASP A 169 -5.75 -27.64 1.59
N LEU A 170 -5.99 -26.46 1.02
CA LEU A 170 -5.29 -25.23 1.42
C LEU A 170 -5.68 -24.79 2.83
N VAL A 171 -6.97 -24.87 3.18
CA VAL A 171 -7.49 -24.58 4.51
C VAL A 171 -6.83 -25.49 5.55
N ALA A 172 -6.73 -26.80 5.28
CA ALA A 172 -6.08 -27.73 6.20
C ALA A 172 -4.60 -27.37 6.45
N GLU A 173 -3.87 -26.93 5.42
CA GLU A 173 -2.50 -26.47 5.59
C GLU A 173 -2.41 -25.16 6.38
N VAL A 174 -3.32 -24.21 6.15
CA VAL A 174 -3.39 -22.97 6.93
C VAL A 174 -3.68 -23.27 8.41
N GLU A 175 -4.66 -24.12 8.71
CA GLU A 175 -5.00 -24.51 10.08
C GLU A 175 -3.84 -25.23 10.78
N ARG A 176 -3.12 -26.09 10.05
CA ARG A 176 -1.92 -26.74 10.58
C ARG A 176 -0.82 -25.72 10.92
N LEU A 177 -0.62 -24.70 10.09
CA LEU A 177 0.36 -23.64 10.32
C LEU A 177 -0.06 -22.72 11.46
N GLU A 178 -1.33 -22.33 11.52
CA GLU A 178 -1.90 -21.52 12.60
C GLU A 178 -1.78 -22.22 13.96
N ALA A 179 -2.10 -23.51 14.03
CA ALA A 179 -1.98 -24.30 15.26
C ALA A 179 -0.52 -24.44 15.75
N ALA A 180 0.46 -24.28 14.85
CA ALA A 180 1.88 -24.35 15.17
C ALA A 180 2.52 -22.97 15.45
N ALA A 181 1.82 -21.88 15.15
CA ALA A 181 2.34 -20.53 15.29
C ALA A 181 2.44 -20.10 16.76
N THR A 182 3.44 -19.29 17.08
CA THR A 182 3.59 -18.63 18.37
C THR A 182 3.90 -17.14 18.19
N PRO A 183 3.57 -16.27 19.16
CA PRO A 183 3.83 -14.82 19.06
C PRO A 183 5.29 -14.43 18.77
N ASP A 184 6.24 -15.29 19.08
CA ASP A 184 7.69 -15.08 18.93
C ASP A 184 8.31 -15.84 17.75
N ASP A 185 7.52 -16.48 16.89
CA ASP A 185 8.04 -17.31 15.79
C ASP A 185 8.68 -16.52 14.63
N GLY A 186 8.53 -15.18 14.62
CA GLY A 186 8.99 -14.29 13.56
C GLY A 186 8.36 -14.58 12.19
N ARG A 187 7.26 -15.33 12.16
CA ARG A 187 6.60 -15.83 10.95
C ARG A 187 5.07 -15.76 11.03
N SER A 188 4.56 -15.11 12.06
CA SER A 188 3.14 -14.90 12.29
C SER A 188 2.92 -13.58 13.02
N TRP A 189 1.80 -12.93 12.73
CA TRP A 189 1.38 -11.71 13.40
C TRP A 189 0.16 -11.99 14.26
N TRP A 190 0.00 -11.22 15.34
CA TRP A 190 -0.96 -11.50 16.38
C TRP A 190 -1.77 -10.24 16.74
N THR A 191 -3.02 -10.48 17.12
CA THR A 191 -3.97 -9.51 17.65
C THR A 191 -4.47 -9.98 19.01
N THR A 192 -5.07 -9.08 19.79
CA THR A 192 -5.88 -9.47 20.95
C THR A 192 -7.35 -9.49 20.58
N VAL A 193 -8.07 -10.51 21.05
CA VAL A 193 -9.53 -10.61 20.99
C VAL A 193 -10.03 -10.99 22.38
N ALA A 194 -10.81 -10.12 23.02
CA ALA A 194 -11.35 -10.35 24.36
C ALA A 194 -10.26 -10.76 25.40
N GLY A 195 -9.06 -10.18 25.30
CA GLY A 195 -7.92 -10.46 26.18
C GLY A 195 -7.09 -11.70 25.81
N GLU A 196 -7.43 -12.41 24.73
CA GLU A 196 -6.66 -13.57 24.25
C GLU A 196 -5.90 -13.24 22.96
N ALA A 197 -4.65 -13.69 22.89
CA ALA A 197 -3.85 -13.57 21.68
C ALA A 197 -4.38 -14.50 20.58
N ARG A 198 -4.57 -13.96 19.37
CA ARG A 198 -5.01 -14.68 18.18
C ARG A 198 -4.08 -14.39 17.02
N CYS A 199 -3.74 -15.41 16.24
CA CYS A 199 -2.99 -15.23 15.00
C CYS A 199 -3.86 -14.49 13.98
N CYS A 200 -3.38 -13.38 13.43
CA CYS A 200 -4.06 -12.62 12.39
C CYS A 200 -3.33 -12.64 11.04
N ARG A 201 -2.09 -13.15 11.01
CA ARG A 201 -1.34 -13.30 9.76
C ARG A 201 -0.33 -14.42 9.86
N LEU A 202 -0.15 -15.16 8.76
CA LEU A 202 0.99 -16.05 8.54
C LEU A 202 1.82 -15.48 7.39
N ILE A 203 3.12 -15.40 7.57
CA ILE A 203 4.07 -15.01 6.51
C ILE A 203 4.97 -16.19 6.17
N TYR A 204 5.50 -16.20 4.96
CA TYR A 204 6.33 -17.27 4.41
C TYR A 204 5.69 -18.66 4.57
N ALA A 205 4.37 -18.77 4.35
CA ALA A 205 3.66 -20.04 4.47
C ALA A 205 4.17 -21.06 3.45
N ASN A 206 4.62 -20.59 2.28
CA ASN A 206 5.33 -21.38 1.27
C ASN A 206 6.58 -22.09 1.82
N ALA A 207 7.33 -21.46 2.74
CA ALA A 207 8.53 -22.09 3.31
C ALA A 207 8.19 -23.28 4.23
N ARG A 208 6.94 -23.38 4.69
CA ARG A 208 6.47 -24.36 5.69
C ARG A 208 5.39 -25.31 5.16
N SER A 209 5.02 -25.19 3.88
CA SER A 209 4.04 -26.04 3.21
C SER A 209 4.38 -26.21 1.73
N ALA A 210 4.69 -27.44 1.31
CA ALA A 210 4.94 -27.76 -0.09
C ALA A 210 3.70 -27.53 -0.97
N ARG A 211 2.49 -27.70 -0.42
CA ARG A 211 1.23 -27.45 -1.12
C ARG A 211 1.05 -25.97 -1.41
N ILE A 212 1.32 -25.10 -0.42
CA ILE A 212 1.27 -23.64 -0.59
C ILE A 212 2.39 -23.18 -1.52
N ALA A 213 3.62 -23.71 -1.38
CA ALA A 213 4.73 -23.36 -2.26
C ALA A 213 4.44 -23.64 -3.75
N ALA A 214 3.71 -24.72 -4.04
CA ALA A 214 3.34 -25.08 -5.41
C ALA A 214 2.45 -24.03 -6.11
N LEU A 215 1.78 -23.14 -5.36
CA LEU A 215 0.96 -22.06 -5.95
C LEU A 215 1.80 -21.04 -6.73
N ALA A 216 3.09 -20.89 -6.41
CA ALA A 216 4.00 -20.01 -7.16
C ALA A 216 4.01 -20.38 -8.66
N GLU A 217 3.95 -21.67 -8.96
CA GLU A 217 4.01 -22.25 -10.31
C GLU A 217 2.62 -22.67 -10.85
N ASP A 218 1.52 -22.36 -10.13
CA ASP A 218 0.18 -22.69 -10.61
C ASP A 218 -0.13 -21.91 -11.90
N PRO A 219 -0.54 -22.59 -12.99
CA PRO A 219 -0.73 -21.95 -14.29
C PRO A 219 -1.85 -20.90 -14.28
N ARG A 220 -2.86 -21.02 -13.40
CA ARG A 220 -3.94 -20.02 -13.27
C ARG A 220 -3.39 -18.74 -12.64
N LEU A 221 -2.55 -18.88 -11.61
CA LEU A 221 -1.95 -17.72 -10.96
C LEU A 221 -0.88 -17.09 -11.87
N ALA A 222 -0.12 -17.90 -12.62
CA ALA A 222 0.79 -17.41 -13.66
C ALA A 222 0.08 -16.57 -14.72
N ARG A 223 -1.08 -17.05 -15.19
CA ARG A 223 -1.96 -16.30 -16.09
C ARG A 223 -2.34 -14.94 -15.50
N PHE A 224 -2.80 -14.90 -14.25
CA PHE A 224 -3.23 -13.64 -13.62
C PHE A 224 -2.10 -12.64 -13.39
N ARG A 225 -0.92 -13.10 -12.99
CA ARG A 225 0.27 -12.24 -12.87
C ARG A 225 0.61 -11.57 -14.21
N ALA A 226 0.54 -12.33 -15.30
CA ALA A 226 0.82 -11.82 -16.64
C ALA A 226 -0.16 -10.72 -17.10
N LEU A 227 -1.37 -10.64 -16.51
CA LEU A 227 -2.34 -9.57 -16.82
C LEU A 227 -1.85 -8.18 -16.39
N ALA A 228 -0.85 -8.09 -15.50
CA ALA A 228 -0.24 -6.82 -15.12
C ALA A 228 0.52 -6.16 -16.29
N GLY A 229 0.89 -6.93 -17.33
CA GLY A 229 1.59 -6.40 -18.51
C GLY A 229 3.10 -6.19 -18.34
N GLU A 230 3.66 -6.54 -17.19
CA GLU A 230 5.09 -6.48 -16.89
C GLU A 230 5.62 -7.86 -16.45
N GLU A 231 6.94 -8.04 -16.52
CA GLU A 231 7.59 -9.24 -15.99
C GLU A 231 7.59 -9.19 -14.45
N LEU A 232 6.66 -9.94 -13.85
CA LEU A 232 6.53 -10.07 -12.40
C LEU A 232 6.78 -11.50 -11.94
N VAL A 233 7.51 -11.65 -10.85
CA VAL A 233 7.86 -12.92 -10.20
C VAL A 233 7.21 -13.02 -8.83
N PRO A 234 6.75 -14.21 -8.41
CA PRO A 234 6.20 -14.39 -7.07
C PRO A 234 7.19 -14.03 -5.96
N GLU A 235 6.70 -13.39 -4.91
CA GLU A 235 7.43 -13.11 -3.68
C GLU A 235 7.51 -14.38 -2.83
N LEU A 236 8.67 -15.03 -2.77
CA LEU A 236 8.82 -16.32 -2.09
C LEU A 236 9.70 -16.25 -0.85
N ASP A 237 10.81 -15.52 -0.93
CA ASP A 237 11.82 -15.45 0.12
C ASP A 237 12.10 -14.04 0.61
N CYS A 238 11.40 -13.01 0.12
CA CYS A 238 11.37 -11.67 0.69
C CYS A 238 9.93 -11.18 0.90
N LEU A 239 9.78 -9.96 1.43
CA LEU A 239 8.50 -9.38 1.79
C LEU A 239 7.76 -10.31 2.76
N ASP A 240 6.56 -10.75 2.43
CA ASP A 240 5.78 -11.67 3.26
C ASP A 240 5.81 -13.12 2.75
N GLY A 241 6.54 -13.41 1.67
CA GLY A 241 6.41 -14.67 0.92
C GLY A 241 4.96 -14.91 0.45
N ILE A 242 4.52 -16.18 0.42
CA ILE A 242 3.08 -16.46 0.31
C ILE A 242 2.45 -16.27 1.69
N GLY A 243 1.74 -15.15 1.85
CA GLY A 243 1.11 -14.75 3.11
C GLY A 243 -0.35 -15.18 3.22
N VAL A 244 -0.83 -15.36 4.44
CA VAL A 244 -2.25 -15.59 4.75
C VAL A 244 -2.72 -14.55 5.75
N VAL A 245 -3.76 -13.81 5.39
CA VAL A 245 -4.44 -12.85 6.27
C VAL A 245 -5.65 -13.53 6.89
N ILE A 246 -5.75 -13.45 8.22
CA ILE A 246 -6.79 -14.08 9.03
C ILE A 246 -7.55 -12.97 9.77
N LYS A 247 -8.78 -12.70 9.32
CA LYS A 247 -9.65 -11.72 9.97
C LYS A 247 -10.16 -12.31 11.27
N GLN A 248 -9.90 -11.64 12.39
CA GLN A 248 -10.31 -12.06 13.73
C GLN A 248 -11.42 -11.11 14.25
N PRO A 249 -12.71 -11.49 14.18
CA PRO A 249 -13.79 -10.61 14.61
C PRO A 249 -13.68 -10.19 16.09
N GLY A 250 -13.79 -8.89 16.34
CA GLY A 250 -13.60 -8.32 17.68
C GLY A 250 -12.14 -8.12 18.08
N ALA A 251 -11.22 -8.14 17.12
CA ALA A 251 -9.86 -7.65 17.30
C ALA A 251 -9.87 -6.19 17.79
N ASP A 252 -9.00 -5.88 18.76
CA ASP A 252 -8.87 -4.54 19.35
C ASP A 252 -7.45 -3.98 19.28
N SER A 253 -6.53 -4.72 18.65
CA SER A 253 -5.10 -4.38 18.57
C SER A 253 -4.42 -5.08 17.39
N GLY A 254 -3.27 -4.56 16.97
CA GLY A 254 -2.51 -5.12 15.85
C GLY A 254 -3.22 -4.99 14.50
N LEU A 255 -2.53 -5.40 13.43
CA LEU A 255 -3.03 -5.28 12.05
C LEU A 255 -3.93 -6.44 11.63
N ALA A 256 -4.86 -6.85 12.48
CA ALA A 256 -5.95 -7.73 12.08
C ALA A 256 -6.92 -7.04 11.10
N ASP A 257 -7.04 -5.72 11.23
CA ASP A 257 -7.77 -4.84 10.33
C ASP A 257 -6.79 -3.89 9.63
N LEU A 258 -6.88 -3.81 8.30
CA LEU A 258 -6.02 -2.93 7.51
C LEU A 258 -6.84 -1.71 7.10
N PRO A 259 -6.44 -0.50 7.53
CA PRO A 259 -7.08 0.74 7.10
C PRO A 259 -6.83 0.98 5.60
N TRP A 260 -7.35 2.08 5.07
CA TRP A 260 -7.04 2.49 3.71
C TRP A 260 -5.53 2.70 3.52
N HIS A 261 -4.93 1.90 2.65
CA HIS A 261 -3.50 1.95 2.38
C HIS A 261 -3.20 1.55 0.94
N GLN A 262 -1.98 1.88 0.51
CA GLN A 262 -1.30 1.29 -0.63
C GLN A 262 -0.19 0.42 -0.05
N ASP A 263 0.20 -0.66 -0.71
CA ASP A 263 1.28 -1.54 -0.23
C ASP A 263 2.62 -0.79 -0.17
N CYS A 264 2.82 0.17 -1.08
CA CYS A 264 3.97 1.09 -1.06
C CYS A 264 3.70 2.39 -0.28
N GLY A 265 2.65 2.44 0.56
CA GLY A 265 2.16 3.67 1.19
C GLY A 265 3.08 4.26 2.25
N LEU A 266 3.91 3.43 2.90
CA LEU A 266 4.99 3.88 3.78
C LEU A 266 6.23 4.37 3.00
N GLY A 267 6.28 4.08 1.70
CA GLY A 267 7.41 4.37 0.84
C GLY A 267 7.76 3.19 -0.05
N GLY A 268 8.74 3.38 -0.91
CA GLY A 268 9.27 2.33 -1.79
C GLY A 268 8.50 2.20 -3.08
N HIS A 269 7.69 3.19 -3.48
CA HIS A 269 7.05 3.16 -4.80
C HIS A 269 8.02 2.82 -5.95
N PRO A 270 9.22 3.42 -6.08
CA PRO A 270 10.14 3.07 -7.16
C PRO A 270 10.76 1.67 -7.04
N VAL A 271 10.58 1.00 -5.90
CA VAL A 271 11.06 -0.37 -5.64
C VAL A 271 9.91 -1.36 -5.79
N LEU A 272 8.82 -1.18 -5.05
CA LEU A 272 7.70 -2.11 -4.91
C LEU A 272 6.71 -2.05 -6.08
N CYS A 273 6.62 -0.93 -6.81
CA CYS A 273 5.65 -0.79 -7.91
C CYS A 273 6.30 -0.97 -9.30
N PRO A 274 5.60 -1.62 -10.25
CA PRO A 274 4.32 -2.30 -10.04
C PRO A 274 4.48 -3.65 -9.31
N ALA A 275 3.43 -4.01 -8.60
CA ALA A 275 3.20 -5.34 -8.04
C ALA A 275 1.73 -5.71 -8.24
N ILE A 276 1.44 -7.00 -8.28
CA ILE A 276 0.08 -7.54 -8.34
C ILE A 276 -0.11 -8.60 -7.26
N ALA A 277 -1.11 -8.40 -6.41
CA ALA A 277 -1.52 -9.36 -5.41
C ALA A 277 -2.64 -10.25 -5.97
N VAL A 278 -2.43 -11.56 -5.90
CA VAL A 278 -3.41 -12.57 -6.30
C VAL A 278 -3.95 -13.24 -5.03
N GLY A 279 -5.12 -12.80 -4.58
CA GLY A 279 -5.76 -13.19 -3.33
C GLY A 279 -6.75 -14.35 -3.50
N ILE A 280 -6.38 -15.54 -3.05
CA ILE A 280 -7.22 -16.75 -3.02
C ILE A 280 -8.11 -16.69 -1.78
N GLN A 281 -9.42 -16.73 -1.97
CA GLN A 281 -10.40 -16.67 -0.88
C GLN A 281 -10.62 -18.09 -0.35
N LEU A 282 -10.28 -18.31 0.93
CA LEU A 282 -10.38 -19.63 1.57
C LEU A 282 -11.70 -19.82 2.30
N ASP A 283 -12.30 -18.71 2.74
CA ASP A 283 -13.62 -18.63 3.37
C ASP A 283 -14.47 -17.56 2.66
N PRO A 284 -15.81 -17.53 2.85
CA PRO A 284 -16.63 -16.46 2.32
C PRO A 284 -16.17 -15.09 2.86
N ALA A 285 -15.93 -14.13 1.96
CA ALA A 285 -15.63 -12.76 2.33
C ALA A 285 -16.87 -11.89 2.08
N THR A 286 -17.43 -11.33 3.15
CA THR A 286 -18.61 -10.46 3.18
C THR A 286 -18.37 -9.34 4.19
N ALA A 287 -19.31 -8.42 4.36
CA ALA A 287 -19.22 -7.40 5.40
C ALA A 287 -19.12 -8.02 6.79
N GLU A 288 -19.83 -9.13 7.01
CA GLU A 288 -19.87 -9.83 8.29
C GLU A 288 -18.56 -10.57 8.61
N THR A 289 -17.80 -10.99 7.59
CA THR A 289 -16.57 -11.79 7.76
C THR A 289 -15.29 -11.00 7.44
N GLY A 290 -15.40 -9.82 6.83
CA GLY A 290 -14.30 -8.89 6.56
C GLY A 290 -13.86 -8.84 5.09
N GLN A 291 -14.72 -8.40 4.19
CA GLN A 291 -14.41 -8.24 2.76
C GLN A 291 -13.37 -7.15 2.45
N LEU A 292 -12.79 -7.19 1.24
CA LEU A 292 -11.89 -6.15 0.75
C LEU A 292 -12.66 -4.98 0.14
N HIS A 293 -12.16 -3.77 0.38
CA HIS A 293 -12.65 -2.54 -0.18
C HIS A 293 -11.58 -1.94 -1.11
N PHE A 294 -11.98 -1.37 -2.24
CA PHE A 294 -11.08 -0.73 -3.20
C PHE A 294 -11.57 0.67 -3.55
N LEU A 295 -10.65 1.61 -3.72
CA LEU A 295 -10.91 2.88 -4.40
C LEU A 295 -10.53 2.73 -5.88
N ALA A 296 -11.54 2.58 -6.73
CA ALA A 296 -11.32 2.25 -8.13
C ALA A 296 -10.50 3.32 -8.87
N GLY A 297 -9.47 2.90 -9.60
CA GLY A 297 -8.60 3.77 -10.40
C GLY A 297 -7.52 4.51 -9.61
N SER A 298 -7.47 4.35 -8.28
CA SER A 298 -6.49 5.05 -7.42
C SER A 298 -5.03 4.71 -7.70
N HIS A 299 -4.74 3.55 -8.30
CA HIS A 299 -3.38 3.16 -8.72
C HIS A 299 -2.81 4.04 -9.85
N ARG A 300 -3.64 4.88 -10.49
CA ARG A 300 -3.23 5.72 -11.63
C ARG A 300 -2.65 7.07 -11.21
N GLY A 301 -2.69 7.40 -9.93
CA GLY A 301 -2.22 8.69 -9.41
C GLY A 301 -1.98 8.68 -7.91
N SER A 302 -1.59 9.82 -7.36
CA SER A 302 -1.49 10.00 -5.91
C SER A 302 -2.83 10.43 -5.32
N ALA A 303 -3.27 9.68 -4.31
CA ALA A 303 -4.48 9.97 -3.56
C ALA A 303 -4.12 10.36 -2.12
N HIS A 304 -4.97 11.17 -1.51
CA HIS A 304 -4.92 11.41 -0.06
C HIS A 304 -5.31 10.15 0.69
N GLN A 305 -4.83 10.01 1.94
CA GLN A 305 -5.43 9.04 2.86
C GLN A 305 -6.92 9.34 3.02
N LEU A 306 -7.73 8.29 2.86
CA LEU A 306 -9.18 8.42 2.97
C LEU A 306 -9.60 8.49 4.43
N ARG A 307 -10.42 9.48 4.77
CA ARG A 307 -11.12 9.60 6.05
C ARG A 307 -12.57 9.19 5.87
N ALA A 308 -13.27 8.93 6.98
CA ALA A 308 -14.67 8.47 6.96
C ALA A 308 -15.61 9.39 6.14
N ARG A 309 -15.35 10.70 6.14
CA ARG A 309 -16.13 11.71 5.38
C ARG A 309 -15.95 11.60 3.86
N ASP A 310 -14.87 11.00 3.39
CA ASP A 310 -14.53 10.93 1.96
C ASP A 310 -15.24 9.76 1.27
N LEU A 311 -15.77 8.80 2.04
CA LEU A 311 -16.24 7.51 1.52
C LEU A 311 -17.51 7.62 0.66
N ASP A 312 -18.38 8.61 0.92
CA ASP A 312 -19.69 8.73 0.26
C ASP A 312 -19.62 9.33 -1.17
N HIS A 313 -18.47 9.88 -1.57
CA HIS A 313 -18.32 10.64 -2.82
C HIS A 313 -17.30 10.05 -3.79
N LEU A 314 -16.70 8.93 -3.41
CA LEU A 314 -15.65 8.27 -4.16
C LEU A 314 -16.16 6.93 -4.73
N PRO A 315 -15.61 6.46 -5.86
CA PRO A 315 -15.94 5.15 -6.45
C PRO A 315 -15.32 4.02 -5.63
N ILE A 316 -15.78 3.90 -4.38
CA ILE A 316 -15.39 2.85 -3.44
C ILE A 316 -16.31 1.66 -3.64
N VAL A 317 -15.72 0.47 -3.64
CA VAL A 317 -16.45 -0.77 -3.80
C VAL A 317 -15.98 -1.80 -2.79
N ALA A 318 -16.94 -2.47 -2.16
CA ALA A 318 -16.69 -3.62 -1.30
C ALA A 318 -16.96 -4.90 -2.12
N ILE A 319 -16.02 -5.85 -2.11
CA ILE A 319 -16.07 -7.03 -2.96
C ILE A 319 -16.39 -8.28 -2.15
N ASP A 320 -17.61 -8.77 -2.30
CA ASP A 320 -17.99 -10.08 -1.76
C ASP A 320 -17.36 -11.20 -2.57
N THR A 321 -16.95 -12.28 -1.92
CA THR A 321 -16.36 -13.47 -2.58
C THR A 321 -16.74 -14.76 -1.88
N GLU A 322 -16.73 -15.85 -2.64
CA GLU A 322 -16.93 -17.21 -2.14
C GLU A 322 -15.58 -17.96 -2.07
N PRO A 323 -15.46 -19.03 -1.25
CA PRO A 323 -14.29 -19.89 -1.25
C PRO A 323 -13.97 -20.38 -2.67
N GLY A 324 -12.71 -20.21 -3.09
CA GLY A 324 -12.26 -20.55 -4.43
C GLY A 324 -12.31 -19.42 -5.45
N ASP A 325 -12.91 -18.28 -5.12
CA ASP A 325 -12.74 -17.05 -5.87
C ASP A 325 -11.33 -16.48 -5.68
N VAL A 326 -10.90 -15.68 -6.64
CA VAL A 326 -9.63 -14.95 -6.62
C VAL A 326 -9.90 -13.45 -6.81
N THR A 327 -9.23 -12.63 -6.01
CA THR A 327 -9.11 -11.19 -6.24
C THR A 327 -7.74 -10.87 -6.83
N LEU A 328 -7.70 -9.94 -7.76
CA LEU A 328 -6.50 -9.36 -8.34
C LEU A 328 -6.47 -7.89 -7.96
N HIS A 329 -5.34 -7.36 -7.54
CA HIS A 329 -5.20 -5.91 -7.34
C HIS A 329 -3.74 -5.47 -7.45
N TYR A 330 -3.52 -4.27 -8.00
CA TYR A 330 -2.18 -3.68 -8.01
C TYR A 330 -1.79 -3.21 -6.61
N GLY A 331 -0.55 -3.38 -6.19
CA GLY A 331 -0.12 -2.93 -4.86
C GLY A 331 -0.25 -1.40 -4.64
N HIS A 332 -0.32 -0.62 -5.72
CA HIS A 332 -0.54 0.82 -5.64
C HIS A 332 -2.03 1.23 -5.58
N VAL A 333 -2.99 0.32 -5.73
CA VAL A 333 -4.40 0.67 -5.57
C VAL A 333 -4.69 0.88 -4.10
N LEU A 334 -5.35 1.99 -3.75
CA LEU A 334 -5.86 2.20 -2.41
C LEU A 334 -6.91 1.13 -2.12
N HIS A 335 -6.68 0.39 -1.05
CA HIS A 335 -7.57 -0.66 -0.60
C HIS A 335 -7.59 -0.74 0.93
N ALA A 336 -8.61 -1.38 1.47
CA ALA A 336 -8.78 -1.61 2.89
C ALA A 336 -9.37 -2.99 3.15
N ALA A 337 -9.11 -3.52 4.34
CA ALA A 337 -9.76 -4.72 4.87
C ALA A 337 -10.34 -4.36 6.25
N PRO A 338 -11.48 -3.65 6.30
CA PRO A 338 -12.06 -3.16 7.54
C PRO A 338 -12.45 -4.30 8.50
N ALA A 339 -12.75 -3.92 9.74
CA ALA A 339 -13.24 -4.84 10.77
C ALA A 339 -14.48 -5.60 10.29
N PRO A 340 -14.55 -6.93 10.48
CA PRO A 340 -15.76 -7.70 10.26
C PRO A 340 -16.91 -7.16 11.12
N THR A 341 -18.11 -6.98 10.55
CA THR A 341 -19.28 -6.53 11.33
C THR A 341 -19.93 -7.66 12.12
N GLY A 342 -19.69 -8.91 11.71
CA GLY A 342 -20.18 -10.11 12.37
C GLY A 342 -19.27 -10.53 13.53
N ARG A 343 -19.74 -11.51 14.32
CA ARG A 343 -18.98 -12.13 15.44
C ARG A 343 -18.65 -13.61 15.18
N GLY A 344 -18.70 -14.03 13.92
CA GLY A 344 -18.42 -15.41 13.51
C GLY A 344 -16.93 -15.74 13.52
N THR A 345 -16.51 -16.66 12.67
CA THR A 345 -15.12 -17.12 12.56
C THR A 345 -14.21 -16.17 11.76
N GLY A 346 -14.74 -15.07 11.23
CA GLY A 346 -14.01 -14.21 10.30
C GLY A 346 -13.80 -14.89 8.95
N ARG A 347 -12.67 -14.59 8.29
CA ARG A 347 -12.27 -15.20 7.00
C ARG A 347 -10.76 -15.23 6.83
N ARG A 348 -10.28 -16.19 6.05
CA ARG A 348 -8.89 -16.32 5.61
C ARG A 348 -8.79 -16.00 4.12
N ALA A 349 -7.76 -15.23 3.74
CA ALA A 349 -7.34 -15.11 2.35
C ALA A 349 -5.84 -15.29 2.22
N MET A 350 -5.41 -16.00 1.19
CA MET A 350 -4.02 -16.29 0.88
C MET A 350 -3.56 -15.46 -0.31
N TYR A 351 -2.40 -14.81 -0.22
CA TYR A 351 -1.88 -13.94 -1.26
C TYR A 351 -0.62 -14.53 -1.88
N VAL A 352 -0.67 -14.71 -3.19
CA VAL A 352 0.51 -14.97 -4.03
C VAL A 352 0.81 -13.67 -4.77
N THR A 353 1.53 -12.78 -4.08
CA THR A 353 1.92 -11.48 -4.64
C THR A 353 3.11 -11.65 -5.57
N ALA A 354 3.12 -10.89 -6.66
CA ALA A 354 4.21 -10.85 -7.61
C ALA A 354 4.68 -9.41 -7.83
N THR A 355 6.01 -9.25 -7.88
CA THR A 355 6.70 -7.98 -8.03
C THR A 355 7.80 -8.11 -9.08
N ARG A 356 8.49 -7.02 -9.39
CA ARG A 356 9.62 -7.05 -10.32
C ARG A 356 10.80 -7.84 -9.75
N PRO A 357 11.60 -8.53 -10.58
CA PRO A 357 12.81 -9.21 -10.13
C PRO A 357 13.78 -8.29 -9.36
N GLU A 358 13.88 -7.02 -9.75
CA GLU A 358 14.74 -6.04 -9.09
C GLU A 358 14.28 -5.70 -7.67
N THR A 359 12.99 -5.85 -7.37
CA THR A 359 12.45 -5.73 -6.01
C THR A 359 13.02 -6.82 -5.12
N ILE A 360 13.04 -8.06 -5.60
CA ILE A 360 13.57 -9.21 -4.86
C ILE A 360 15.05 -8.99 -4.53
N GLU A 361 15.84 -8.53 -5.52
CA GLU A 361 17.25 -8.20 -5.34
C GLU A 361 17.46 -7.07 -4.33
N PHE A 362 16.64 -6.01 -4.39
CA PHE A 362 16.77 -4.84 -3.53
C PHE A 362 16.38 -5.14 -2.08
N VAL A 363 15.23 -5.79 -1.87
CA VAL A 363 14.72 -6.13 -0.54
C VAL A 363 15.56 -7.25 0.07
N GLY A 364 15.99 -8.24 -0.71
CA GLY A 364 16.79 -9.36 -0.24
C GLY A 364 16.02 -10.36 0.64
N PRO A 365 16.60 -11.54 0.87
CA PRO A 365 15.90 -12.66 1.50
C PRO A 365 15.64 -12.43 3.00
N GLY A 366 14.46 -12.85 3.45
CA GLY A 366 14.01 -12.84 4.84
C GLY A 366 13.63 -11.47 5.38
N ARG A 367 13.52 -10.45 4.50
CA ARG A 367 13.23 -9.07 4.88
C ARG A 367 11.93 -8.57 4.26
N GLY A 368 11.15 -7.84 5.03
CA GLY A 368 10.12 -6.93 4.54
C GLY A 368 10.72 -5.63 4.02
N TYR A 369 9.96 -4.85 3.24
CA TYR A 369 10.42 -3.51 2.86
C TYR A 369 10.57 -2.60 4.10
N ASN A 370 9.74 -2.80 5.11
CA ASN A 370 9.87 -2.09 6.39
C ASN A 370 11.20 -2.37 7.09
N ASP A 371 11.77 -3.57 6.95
CA ASP A 371 13.12 -3.88 7.49
C ASP A 371 14.24 -3.19 6.71
N VAL A 372 13.96 -2.75 5.48
CA VAL A 372 14.86 -1.90 4.69
C VAL A 372 14.74 -0.44 5.14
N LEU A 373 13.53 -0.01 5.51
CA LEU A 373 13.27 1.36 5.96
C LEU A 373 13.67 1.63 7.41
N PHE A 374 13.49 0.65 8.28
CA PHE A 374 13.55 0.82 9.74
C PHE A 374 14.46 -0.23 10.37
N THR A 375 15.20 0.19 11.40
CA THR A 375 15.77 -0.72 12.39
C THR A 375 14.80 -0.84 13.56
N CYS A 376 13.62 -1.43 13.35
CA CYS A 376 12.66 -1.72 14.43
C CYS A 376 12.27 -3.20 14.44
N ASP A 377 11.53 -3.60 15.47
CA ASP A 377 11.11 -4.95 15.85
C ASP A 377 10.07 -5.61 14.91
N GLY A 378 9.93 -5.10 13.68
CA GLY A 378 9.13 -5.70 12.61
C GLY A 378 7.61 -5.56 12.76
N GLN A 379 7.12 -4.86 13.79
CA GLN A 379 5.68 -4.63 14.00
C GLN A 379 5.22 -3.30 13.40
N VAL A 380 4.08 -3.34 12.72
CA VAL A 380 3.41 -2.17 12.12
C VAL A 380 2.08 -1.93 12.88
N HIS A 381 1.78 -0.68 13.17
CA HIS A 381 0.70 -0.08 13.96
C HIS A 381 -0.04 0.93 13.08
N HIS A 382 -1.19 1.41 13.52
CA HIS A 382 -1.95 2.39 12.75
C HIS A 382 -1.27 3.78 12.80
N VAL A 383 -1.24 4.54 11.69
CA VAL A 383 -0.64 5.89 11.69
C VAL A 383 -1.33 6.82 12.69
N ASP A 384 -2.66 6.77 12.78
CA ASP A 384 -3.42 7.55 13.77
C ASP A 384 -3.04 7.22 15.23
N GLU A 385 -2.58 6.00 15.53
CA GLU A 385 -2.13 5.63 16.88
C GLU A 385 -0.79 6.30 17.23
N LEU A 386 0.07 6.51 16.24
CA LEU A 386 1.35 7.20 16.41
C LEU A 386 1.16 8.72 16.54
N VAL A 387 0.22 9.30 15.80
CA VAL A 387 0.00 10.76 15.79
C VAL A 387 -0.86 11.21 16.98
N ALA A 388 -1.72 10.36 17.54
CA ALA A 388 -2.56 10.70 18.69
C ALA A 388 -1.81 10.80 20.05
N THR A 389 -0.51 10.51 20.08
CA THR A 389 0.32 10.58 21.29
C THR A 389 1.09 11.91 21.44
N GLU A 390 0.91 12.85 20.52
CA GLU A 390 1.37 14.25 20.60
C GLU A 390 0.22 15.23 20.89
#